data_AF-A0A838KX85-F1
#
_entry.id   AF-A0A838KX85-F1
#
_cell.length_a   1.000
_cell.length_b   1.000
_cell.length_c   1.000
_cell.angle_alpha   90.00
_cell.angle_beta   90.00
_cell.angle_gamma   90.00
#
_symmetry.space_group_name_H-M   'P 1'
#
loop_
_entity.id
_entity.type
_entity.pdbx_description
1 polymer ?
#
loop_
_entity_poly.entity_id
_entity_poly.type
_entity_poly.pdbx_seq_one_letter_code
_entity_poly.pdbx_strand_id
1 'polypeptide(L)' 'MPHIRLILQEDEGNPIPGAEERIYQLEGELETLDQIEQATERFKREALPEIEHSLLARAQRRFVADRGGNPEPPSPAP' A
#
# COMPACT_ATOMS: atom_id res chain seq x y z
N MET A 1 -24.99 3.87 1.17
CA MET A 1 -23.86 3.76 2.11
C MET A 1 -22.65 4.41 1.48
N PRO A 2 -21.90 5.23 2.24
CA PRO A 2 -20.67 5.82 1.75
C PRO A 2 -19.57 4.76 1.65
N HIS A 3 -18.66 4.96 0.71
CA HIS A 3 -17.50 4.12 0.51
C HIS A 3 -16.25 4.98 0.37
N ILE A 4 -15.11 4.43 0.75
CA ILE A 4 -13.79 5.04 0.58
C ILE A 4 -13.07 4.29 -0.52
N ARG A 5 -12.58 5.04 -1.50
CA ARG A 5 -11.76 4.51 -2.58
C ARG A 5 -10.32 4.91 -2.35
N LEU A 6 -9.43 3.92 -2.26
CA LEU A 6 -8.02 4.11 -1.98
C LEU A 6 -7.18 3.61 -3.15
N ILE A 7 -6.34 4.50 -3.66
CA ILE A 7 -5.37 4.24 -4.72
C ILE A 7 -4.04 4.78 -4.22
N LEU A 8 -3.03 3.91 -4.11
CA LEU A 8 -1.67 4.35 -3.78
C LEU A 8 -0.99 4.85 -5.05
N GLN A 9 -0.40 6.04 -4.98
CA GLN A 9 0.25 6.69 -6.11
C GLN A 9 1.72 7.02 -5.77
N GLU A 10 2.53 7.11 -6.81
CA GLU A 10 3.87 7.69 -6.82
C GLU A 10 3.78 9.22 -6.71
N ASP A 11 4.91 9.89 -6.48
CA ASP A 11 4.97 11.35 -6.35
C ASP A 11 4.45 12.09 -7.60
N GLU A 12 4.50 11.42 -8.76
CA GLU A 12 4.02 11.92 -10.06
C GLU A 12 2.51 11.75 -10.26
N GLY A 13 1.80 11.16 -9.28
CA GLY A 13 0.38 10.83 -9.37
C GLY A 13 0.06 9.53 -10.10
N ASN A 14 1.08 8.78 -10.54
CA ASN A 14 0.91 7.48 -11.19
C ASN A 14 0.60 6.39 -10.15
N PRO A 15 -0.38 5.49 -10.35
CA PRO A 15 -0.63 4.38 -9.43
C PRO A 15 0.64 3.55 -9.22
N ILE A 16 0.90 3.15 -7.97
CA ILE A 16 2.02 2.27 -7.66
C ILE A 16 1.83 0.93 -8.38
N PRO A 17 2.82 0.42 -9.13
CA PRO A 17 2.70 -0.86 -9.83
C PRO A 17 2.44 -2.02 -8.86
N GLY A 18 1.27 -2.67 -9.03
CA GLY A 18 0.81 -3.76 -8.17
C GLY A 18 0.06 -3.31 -6.90
N ALA A 19 -0.13 -2.01 -6.68
CA ALA A 19 -1.15 -1.54 -5.74
C ALA A 19 -2.50 -1.56 -6.45
N GLU A 20 -3.39 -2.43 -5.98
CA GLU A 20 -4.75 -2.51 -6.51
C GLU A 20 -5.59 -1.33 -5.98
N GLU A 21 -6.48 -0.82 -6.82
CA GLU A 21 -7.56 0.06 -6.37
C GLU A 21 -8.46 -0.72 -5.41
N ARG A 22 -8.72 -0.16 -4.23
CA ARG A 22 -9.57 -0.79 -3.22
C ARG A 22 -10.72 0.11 -2.83
N ILE A 23 -11.87 -0.51 -2.63
CA ILE A 23 -13.10 0.14 -2.21
C ILE A 23 -13.47 -0.46 -0.84
N TYR A 24 -13.47 0.39 0.18
CA TYR A 24 -13.89 0.05 1.53
C TYR A 24 -15.30 0.59 1.75
N GLN A 25 -16.23 -0.29 2.11
CA GLN A 25 -17.57 0.11 2.49
C GLN A 25 -17.53 0.60 3.94
N LEU A 26 -18.04 1.80 4.21
CA LEU A 26 -18.28 2.21 5.59
C LEU A 26 -19.59 1.56 6.02
N GLU A 27 -19.48 0.43 6.70
CA GLU A 27 -20.63 -0.33 7.22
C GLU A 27 -21.30 0.37 8.40
N GLY A 28 -22.61 0.15 8.53
CA GLY A 28 -23.42 0.64 9.65
C GLY A 28 -24.21 1.92 9.34
N GLU A 29 -25.01 2.33 10.33
CA GLU A 29 -25.65 3.65 10.36
C GLU A 29 -24.59 4.69 10.73
N LEU A 30 -24.62 5.87 10.10
CA LEU A 30 -23.62 6.93 10.25
C LEU A 30 -24.29 8.25 10.68
N GLU A 31 -25.24 8.15 11.59
CA GLU A 31 -26.11 9.25 12.00
C GLU A 31 -25.64 9.94 13.28
N THR A 32 -24.84 9.25 14.09
CA THR A 32 -24.29 9.74 15.36
C THR A 32 -22.77 9.78 15.37
N LEU A 33 -22.19 10.55 16.29
CA LEU A 33 -20.74 10.66 16.44
C LEU A 33 -20.09 9.29 16.70
N ASP A 34 -20.62 8.53 17.67
CA ASP A 34 -20.09 7.21 18.04
C ASP A 34 -20.10 6.21 16.87
N GLN A 35 -21.14 6.28 16.04
CA GLN A 35 -21.27 5.48 14.83
C GLN A 35 -20.20 5.85 13.77
N ILE A 36 -19.99 7.14 13.56
CA ILE A 36 -18.96 7.64 12.63
C ILE A 36 -17.56 7.24 13.12
N GLU A 37 -17.29 7.37 14.41
CA GLU A 37 -16.01 6.96 15.00
C GLU A 37 -15.78 5.46 14.84
N GLN A 38 -16.77 4.62 15.11
CA GLN A 38 -16.66 3.17 14.90
C GLN A 38 -16.39 2.81 13.44
N ALA A 39 -17.13 3.40 12.49
CA ALA A 39 -16.96 3.11 11.07
C ALA A 39 -15.57 3.55 10.58
N THR A 40 -15.08 4.71 11.01
CA THR A 40 -13.75 5.21 10.64
C THR A 40 -12.62 4.42 11.29
N GLU A 41 -12.76 4.01 12.55
CA GLU A 41 -11.79 3.13 13.20
C GLU A 41 -11.70 1.75 12.54
N ARG A 42 -12.85 1.20 12.14
CA ARG A 42 -12.88 -0.06 11.39
C ARG A 42 -12.14 0.06 10.05
N PHE A 43 -12.44 1.11 9.30
CA PHE A 43 -11.73 1.41 8.06
C PHE A 43 -10.21 1.49 8.28
N LYS A 44 -9.73 2.18 9.33
CA LYS A 44 -8.29 2.27 9.62
C LYS A 44 -7.68 0.89 9.89
N ARG A 45 -8.35 0.05 10.68
CA ARG A 45 -7.85 -1.29 11.02
C ARG A 45 -7.75 -2.20 9.79
N GLU A 46 -8.64 -2.03 8.83
CA GLU A 46 -8.64 -2.82 7.59
C GLU A 46 -7.64 -2.26 6.58
N ALA A 47 -7.62 -0.93 6.37
CA ALA A 47 -6.82 -0.32 5.32
C ALA A 47 -5.32 -0.21 5.66
N LEU A 48 -4.96 0.11 6.91
CA LEU A 48 -3.56 0.38 7.26
C LEU A 48 -2.61 -0.82 7.06
N PRO A 49 -2.95 -2.06 7.47
CA PRO A 49 -2.08 -3.21 7.23
C PRO A 49 -1.84 -3.48 5.74
N GLU A 50 -2.85 -3.27 4.90
CA GLU A 50 -2.75 -3.49 3.46
C GLU A 50 -1.89 -2.43 2.77
N ILE A 51 -2.03 -1.18 3.20
CA ILE A 51 -1.17 -0.07 2.76
C ILE A 51 0.27 -0.39 3.14
N GLU A 52 0.53 -0.77 4.40
CA GLU A 52 1.86 -1.13 4.87
C GLU A 52 2.46 -2.27 4.05
N HIS A 53 1.71 -3.35 3.85
CA HIS A 53 2.15 -4.48 3.02
C HIS A 53 2.50 -4.05 1.59
N SER A 54 1.67 -3.21 0.97
CA SER A 54 1.91 -2.72 -0.39
C SER A 54 3.18 -1.86 -0.48
N LEU A 55 3.41 -1.01 0.52
CA LEU A 55 4.61 -0.17 0.60
C LEU A 55 5.87 -0.99 0.88
N LEU A 56 5.79 -1.98 1.78
CA LEU A 56 6.91 -2.90 2.06
C LEU A 56 7.26 -3.73 0.82
N ALA A 57 6.28 -4.28 0.11
CA ALA A 57 6.49 -5.03 -1.13
C ALA A 57 7.15 -4.17 -2.23
N ARG A 58 6.83 -2.87 -2.29
CA ARG A 58 7.52 -1.91 -3.17
C ARG A 58 8.96 -1.67 -2.72
N ALA A 59 9.19 -1.41 -1.45
CA ALA A 59 10.53 -1.18 -0.90
C ALA A 59 11.45 -2.38 -1.16
N GLN A 60 10.94 -3.61 -0.97
CA GLN A 60 11.68 -4.84 -1.24
C GLN A 60 12.03 -4.99 -2.73
N ARG A 61 11.08 -4.71 -3.64
CA ARG A 61 11.34 -4.75 -5.09
C ARG A 61 12.43 -3.76 -5.50
N ARG A 62 12.41 -2.53 -4.97
CA ARG A 62 13.45 -1.52 -5.23
C ARG A 62 14.81 -1.98 -4.71
N PHE A 63 14.87 -2.50 -3.49
CA PHE A 63 16.10 -3.00 -2.89
C PHE A 63 16.75 -4.15 -3.70
N VAL A 64 15.95 -5.06 -4.25
CA VAL A 64 16.44 -6.14 -5.11
C VAL A 64 16.91 -5.60 -6.46
N ALA A 65 16.18 -4.66 -7.07
CA ALA A 65 16.58 -4.03 -8.32
C ALA A 65 17.90 -3.26 -8.20
N ASP A 66 18.10 -2.53 -7.09
CA ASP A 66 19.31 -1.75 -6.82
C ASP A 66 20.54 -2.64 -6.59
N ARG A 67 20.35 -3.90 -6.13
CA ARG A 67 21.43 -4.88 -5.96
C ARG A 67 21.66 -5.80 -7.17
N GLY A 68 20.72 -5.83 -8.11
CA GLY A 68 20.82 -6.60 -9.36
C GLY A 68 21.67 -5.92 -10.44
N GLY A 69 22.08 -4.66 -10.24
CA GLY A 69 23.02 -3.93 -11.08
C GLY A 69 24.47 -4.35 -10.86
N ASN A 70 24.81 -5.58 -11.25
CA ASN A 70 26.16 -6.10 -11.54
C ASN A 70 27.21 -6.11 -10.38
N PRO A 71 27.30 -7.19 -9.57
CA PRO A 71 28.60 -7.58 -9.03
C PRO A 71 29.41 -8.21 -10.16
N GLU A 72 30.43 -7.51 -10.62
CA GLU A 72 31.45 -8.03 -11.55
C GLU A 72 31.93 -9.40 -11.02
N PRO A 73 31.83 -10.49 -11.80
CA PRO A 73 32.31 -11.79 -11.34
C PRO A 73 33.82 -11.68 -11.07
N PRO A 74 34.34 -12.23 -9.96
CA PRO A 74 35.76 -12.16 -9.68
C PRO A 74 36.53 -12.82 -10.83
N SER A 75 37.45 -12.07 -11.43
CA SER A 75 38.38 -12.59 -12.44
C SER A 75 39.10 -13.83 -11.89
N PRO A 76 39.24 -14.91 -12.69
CA PRO A 76 40.09 -16.02 -12.29
C PRO A 76 41.53 -15.49 -12.24
N ALA A 77 42.11 -15.53 -11.04
CA ALA A 77 43.52 -15.19 -10.84
C ALA A 77 44.41 -16.17 -11.63
N PRO A 78 45.55 -15.70 -12.19
CA PRO A 78 46.49 -16.52 -12.95
C PRO A 78 47.23 -17.56 -12.07
#